data_AF-A0A832ZUT6-F1
#
_entry.id   AF-A0A832ZUT6-F1
#
_cell.length_a   1.000
_cell.length_b   1.000
_cell.length_c   1.000
_cell.angle_alpha   90.00
_cell.angle_beta   90.00
_cell.angle_gamma   90.00
#
_symmetry.space_group_name_H-M   'P 1'
#
loop_
_entity.id
_entity.type
_entity.pdbx_description
1 polymer ?
#
loop_
_entity_poly.entity_id
_entity_poly.type
_entity_poly.pdbx_seq_one_letter_code
_entity_poly.pdbx_strand_id
1 'polypeptide(L)' 'MIRYKCGRCGMEFTALDLEYMPSIKCPYCGYRVVYKVRPPGRKLVKAI' A
#
# COMPACT_ATOMS: atom_id res chain seq x y z
N MET A 1 11.22 -2.75 0.16
CA MET A 1 10.26 -2.22 1.14
C MET A 1 8.88 -2.17 0.51
N ILE A 2 7.88 -2.84 1.09
CA ILE A 2 6.53 -2.86 0.53
C ILE A 2 5.76 -1.62 1.01
N ARG A 3 5.19 -0.88 0.06
CA ARG A 3 4.38 0.32 0.33
C ARG A 3 2.92 0.02 0.02
N TYR A 4 2.04 0.55 0.86
CA TYR A 4 0.60 0.53 0.68
C TYR A 4 0.12 1.95 0.44
N LYS A 5 -0.91 2.11 -0.37
CA LYS A 5 -1.54 3.39 -0.68
C LYS A 5 -2.99 3.32 -0.26
N CYS A 6 -3.47 4.33 0.47
CA CYS A 6 -4.88 4.40 0.80
C CYS A 6 -5.71 4.76 -0.43
N GLY A 7 -6.86 4.10 -0.61
CA GLY A 7 -7.78 4.40 -1.71
C GLY A 7 -8.44 5.77 -1.63
N ARG A 8 -8.58 6.35 -0.43
CA ARG A 8 -9.32 7.61 -0.23
C ARG A 8 -8.42 8.84 -0.07
N CYS A 9 -7.40 8.77 0.78
CA CYS A 9 -6.48 9.90 1.00
C CYS A 9 -5.24 9.86 0.10
N GLY A 10 -5.00 8.75 -0.61
CA GLY A 10 -3.84 8.61 -1.49
C GLY A 10 -2.48 8.56 -0.78
N MET A 11 -2.46 8.59 0.55
CA MET A 11 -1.22 8.52 1.34
C MET A 11 -0.57 7.14 1.23
N GLU A 12 0.76 7.16 1.11
CA GLU A 12 1.59 5.95 1.10
C GLU A 12 2.13 5.65 2.51
N PHE A 13 2.01 4.41 2.95
CA PHE A 13 2.48 3.94 4.26
C PHE A 13 3.14 2.56 4.14
N THR A 14 3.89 2.17 5.16
CA THR A 14 4.70 0.93 5.15
C THR A 14 3.95 -0.21 5.83
N ALA A 15 4.32 -1.47 5.53
CA ALA A 15 3.81 -2.66 6.24
C ALA A 15 3.88 -2.57 7.77
N LEU A 16 4.96 -2.00 8.30
CA LEU A 16 5.18 -1.80 9.73
C LEU A 16 4.02 -1.03 10.38
N ASP A 17 3.47 -0.03 9.69
CA ASP A 17 2.36 0.79 10.17
C ASP A 17 1.05 0.00 10.31
N LEU A 18 0.87 -1.07 9.52
CA LEU A 18 -0.28 -1.97 9.65
C LEU A 18 -0.07 -3.01 10.75
N GLU A 19 1.17 -3.40 11.06
CA GLU A 19 1.44 -4.36 12.14
C GLU A 19 1.13 -3.77 13.52
N TYR A 20 1.26 -2.46 13.69
CA TYR A 20 0.89 -1.76 14.93
C TYR A 20 -0.62 -1.74 15.21
N MET A 21 -1.47 -1.97 14.21
CA MET A 21 -2.94 -1.97 14.37
C MET A 21 -3.53 -3.32 13.94
N PRO A 22 -4.28 -4.04 14.80
CA PRO A 22 -4.87 -5.34 14.46
C PRO A 22 -5.96 -5.27 13.37
N SER A 23 -6.28 -4.07 12.87
CA SER A 23 -7.25 -3.84 11.80
C SER A 23 -6.57 -3.26 10.57
N ILE A 24 -6.86 -3.81 9.38
CA ILE A 24 -6.51 -3.22 8.08
C ILE A 24 -7.25 -1.88 7.92
N LYS A 25 -6.63 -0.80 8.35
CA LYS A 25 -7.15 0.57 8.25
C LYS A 25 -6.00 1.50 7.91
N CYS A 26 -6.27 2.51 7.10
CA CYS A 26 -5.32 3.57 6.87
C CYS A 26 -5.13 4.37 8.18
N PRO A 27 -3.88 4.53 8.67
CA PRO A 27 -3.58 5.21 9.93
C PRO A 27 -4.05 6.67 9.94
N TYR A 28 -4.12 7.31 8.78
CA TYR A 28 -4.44 8.73 8.67
C TYR A 28 -5.94 9.06 8.54
N CYS A 29 -6.74 8.15 7.96
CA CYS A 29 -8.14 8.44 7.64
C CYS A 29 -9.13 7.36 8.08
N GLY A 30 -8.66 6.27 8.70
CA GLY A 30 -9.49 5.16 9.16
C GLY A 30 -10.15 4.33 8.05
N TYR A 31 -9.84 4.62 6.78
CA TYR A 31 -10.42 3.92 5.63
C TYR A 31 -9.88 2.49 5.52
N ARG A 32 -10.75 1.53 5.23
CA ARG A 32 -10.43 0.09 5.29
C ARG A 32 -9.80 -0.45 4.00
N VAL A 33 -9.96 0.24 2.87
CA VAL A 33 -9.45 -0.25 1.58
C VAL A 33 -8.08 0.37 1.30
N VAL A 34 -7.10 -0.52 1.17
CA VAL A 34 -5.68 -0.18 0.95
C VAL A 34 -5.17 -0.94 -0.27
N TYR A 35 -4.41 -0.25 -1.12
CA TYR A 35 -3.84 -0.80 -2.35
C TYR A 35 -2.34 -1.04 -2.17
N LYS A 36 -1.84 -2.16 -2.68
CA LYS A 36 -0.39 -2.44 -2.69
C LYS A 36 0.26 -1.64 -3.81
N VAL A 37 1.24 -0.81 -3.47
CA VAL A 37 2.00 -0.03 -4.46
C VAL A 37 2.90 -0.98 -5.25
N ARG A 38 3.09 -0.67 -6.54
CA ARG A 38 4.01 -1.40 -7.40
C ARG A 38 5.41 -1.40 -6.75
N PRO A 39 6.04 -2.57 -6.53
CA PRO A 39 7.40 -2.61 -6.01
C PRO A 39 8.37 -1.92 -6.99
N PRO A 40 9.44 -1.27 -6.48
CA PRO A 40 10.45 -0.65 -7.32
C PRO A 40 11.29 -1.74 -7.99
N GLY A 41 10.85 -2.17 -9.16
CA GLY A 41 11.49 -3.22 -9.95
C GLY A 41 11.09 -3.14 -11.41
N ARG A 42 12.06 -3.35 -12.30
CA ARG A 42 11.81 -3.47 -13.73
C ARG A 42 11.08 -4.79 -13.97
N LYS A 43 9.92 -4.71 -14.62
CA LYS A 43 9.24 -5.89 -15.18
C LYS A 43 9.61 -5.97 -16.66
N LEU A 44 10.14 -7.11 -17.08
CA LEU A 44 10.31 -7.41 -18.50
C LEU A 44 8.96 -7.89 -19.02
N VAL A 45 8.35 -7.12 -19.92
CA VAL A 45 7.10 -7.48 -20.59
C VAL A 45 7.47 -7.84 -22.02
N LYS A 46 7.18 -9.07 -22.43
CA LYS A 46 7.37 -9.48 -23.84
C LYS A 46 6.35 -8.73 -24.68
N ALA A 47 6.82 -8.07 -25.74
CA ALA A 47 5.96 -7.65 -26.83
C ALA A 47 5.63 -8.91 -27.63
N ILE A 48 4.34 -9.19 -27.83
CA ILE A 48 3.89 -10.05 -28.93
C ILE A 48 4.36 -9.41 -30.24
#